data_AF-A0A139CKG9-F1
#
_entry.id   AF-A0A139CKG9-F1
#
_cell.length_a   1.000
_cell.length_b   1.000
_cell.length_c   1.000
_cell.angle_alpha   90.00
_cell.angle_beta   90.00
_cell.angle_gamma   90.00
#
_symmetry.space_group_name_H-M   'P 1'
#
loop_
_entity.id
_entity.type
_entity.pdbx_description
1 polymer ?
#
loop_
_entity_poly.entity_id
_entity_poly.type
_entity_poly.pdbx_seq_one_letter_code
_entity_poly.pdbx_strand_id
1 'polypeptide(L)'
;MTTEIAKKKVAKVFDQIADALESGVYGEKTKIGITTLGSEHGVEEVIKGAELAAKQSADIEVVLIGPKVDTDLSLIAETDCAETAHQKMEELLQVGDIDACVTNHFNFPIGVSTVGKVITPGKGEELIIATSTGTSATDRISAMIKNALYGIIAAKATGVEEPTIGILNVDGARQVEKALKELDENGYKINFAESIRSDGGCVMRGNDLLVGAADVMVTDTLTGNLL
;
A
#
# COMPACT_ATOMS: atom_id res chain seq x y z
N MET A 1 -15.09 19.24 -25.85
CA MET A 1 -14.20 18.37 -25.06
C MET A 1 -12.83 19.00 -24.80
N THR A 2 -12.05 19.37 -25.81
CA THR A 2 -10.69 19.93 -25.63
C THR A 2 -10.63 21.24 -24.82
N THR A 3 -11.62 22.11 -25.00
CA THR A 3 -11.71 23.42 -24.31
C THR A 3 -12.06 23.30 -22.82
N GLU A 4 -12.75 22.24 -22.43
CA GLU A 4 -13.24 22.03 -21.06
C GLU A 4 -12.15 21.42 -20.18
N ILE A 5 -11.38 20.49 -20.73
CA ILE A 5 -10.17 19.95 -20.13
C ILE A 5 -9.13 21.07 -19.94
N ALA A 6 -8.97 21.96 -20.94
CA ALA A 6 -8.09 23.11 -20.83
C ALA A 6 -8.52 24.06 -19.70
N LYS A 7 -9.83 24.35 -19.58
CA LYS A 7 -10.35 25.18 -18.48
C LYS A 7 -10.13 24.55 -17.10
N LYS A 8 -10.38 23.24 -16.94
CA LYS A 8 -10.12 22.53 -15.68
C LYS A 8 -8.64 22.56 -15.30
N LYS A 9 -7.74 22.35 -16.26
CA LYS A 9 -6.30 22.44 -16.02
C LYS A 9 -5.85 23.84 -15.60
N VAL A 10 -6.38 24.87 -16.27
CA VAL A 10 -6.08 26.26 -15.92
C VAL A 10 -6.60 26.61 -14.52
N ALA A 11 -7.84 26.21 -14.18
CA ALA A 11 -8.40 26.41 -12.85
C ALA A 11 -7.52 25.76 -11.77
N LYS A 12 -7.12 24.50 -11.97
CA LYS A 12 -6.23 23.78 -11.05
C LYS A 12 -4.89 24.49 -10.82
N VAL A 13 -4.31 25.08 -11.88
CA VAL A 13 -3.06 25.87 -11.75
C VAL A 13 -3.27 27.15 -10.95
N PHE A 14 -4.42 27.83 -11.10
CA PHE A 14 -4.73 29.02 -10.32
C PHE A 14 -4.96 28.70 -8.84
N ASP A 15 -5.65 27.60 -8.54
CA ASP A 15 -5.86 27.13 -7.16
C ASP A 15 -4.51 26.80 -6.50
N GLN A 16 -3.61 26.11 -7.21
CA GLN A 16 -2.24 25.84 -6.75
C GLN A 16 -1.45 27.11 -6.43
N ILE A 17 -1.60 28.17 -7.22
CA ILE A 17 -0.93 29.45 -6.96
C ILE A 17 -1.52 30.13 -5.72
N ALA A 18 -2.84 30.06 -5.53
CA ALA A 18 -3.50 30.62 -4.35
C ALA A 18 -3.03 29.89 -3.07
N ASP A 19 -3.03 28.56 -3.09
CA ASP A 19 -2.58 27.73 -1.97
C ASP A 19 -1.10 27.99 -1.63
N ALA A 20 -0.25 28.16 -2.65
CA ALA A 20 1.16 28.47 -2.45
C ALA A 20 1.39 29.86 -1.83
N LEU A 21 0.56 30.85 -2.21
CA LEU A 21 0.60 32.19 -1.62
C LEU A 21 0.12 32.21 -0.17
N GLU A 22 -0.86 31.37 0.18
CA GLU A 22 -1.44 31.30 1.53
C GLU A 22 -0.59 30.45 2.49
N SER A 23 -0.07 29.32 2.03
CA SER A 23 0.66 28.35 2.86
C SER A 23 2.18 28.46 2.77
N GLY A 24 2.73 29.12 1.75
CA GLY A 24 4.17 29.15 1.46
C GLY A 24 4.74 27.83 0.93
N VAL A 25 3.91 26.80 0.74
CA VAL A 25 4.29 25.49 0.21
C VAL A 25 4.04 25.47 -1.30
N TYR A 26 5.09 25.18 -2.08
CA TYR A 26 5.02 25.11 -3.53
C TYR A 26 4.89 23.66 -3.98
N GLY A 27 3.80 23.32 -4.66
CA GLY A 27 3.56 21.99 -5.24
C GLY A 27 2.13 21.52 -5.02
N GLU A 28 1.71 20.51 -5.79
CA GLU A 28 0.43 19.84 -5.55
C GLU A 28 0.58 18.93 -4.32
N LYS A 29 -0.25 19.15 -3.29
CA LYS A 29 -0.30 18.23 -2.14
C LYS A 29 -0.90 16.91 -2.58
N THR A 30 -0.34 15.81 -2.09
CA THR A 30 -0.96 14.49 -2.30
C THR A 30 -2.21 14.41 -1.43
N LYS A 31 -3.39 14.32 -2.03
CA LYS A 31 -4.65 14.30 -1.31
C LYS A 31 -5.01 12.89 -0.87
N ILE A 32 -5.06 12.68 0.44
CA ILE A 32 -5.31 11.39 1.09
C ILE A 32 -6.71 11.39 1.67
N GLY A 33 -7.58 10.55 1.14
CA GLY A 33 -8.89 10.27 1.73
C GLY A 33 -8.77 9.39 2.97
N ILE A 34 -9.63 9.60 3.96
CA ILE A 34 -9.77 8.72 5.12
C ILE A 34 -11.25 8.41 5.32
N THR A 35 -11.62 7.13 5.21
CA THR A 35 -12.95 6.71 5.65
C THR A 35 -12.95 6.63 7.17
N THR A 36 -13.89 7.32 7.81
CA THR A 36 -13.87 7.46 9.27
C THR A 36 -14.68 6.39 10.00
N LEU A 37 -15.48 5.63 9.25
CA LEU A 37 -16.32 4.54 9.74
C LEU A 37 -15.58 3.19 9.70
N GLY A 38 -15.97 2.26 10.57
CA GLY A 38 -15.47 0.88 10.58
C GLY A 38 -14.33 0.60 11.56
N SER A 39 -13.72 1.62 12.17
CA SER A 39 -12.73 1.40 13.23
C SER A 39 -13.38 0.94 14.54
N GLU A 40 -12.77 -0.05 15.18
CA GLU A 40 -13.12 -0.57 16.50
C GLU A 40 -12.86 0.44 17.62
N HIS A 41 -12.03 1.46 17.37
CA HIS A 41 -11.74 2.55 18.29
C HIS A 41 -12.69 3.75 18.12
N GLY A 42 -13.60 3.70 17.12
CA GLY A 42 -14.58 4.73 16.83
C GLY A 42 -14.03 5.88 15.97
N VAL A 43 -14.97 6.69 15.45
CA VAL A 43 -14.71 7.79 14.52
C VAL A 43 -13.72 8.80 15.11
N GLU A 44 -13.90 9.17 16.39
CA GLU A 44 -13.06 10.18 17.06
C GLU A 44 -11.57 9.84 17.03
N GLU A 45 -11.22 8.56 17.17
CA GLU A 45 -9.82 8.14 17.17
C GLU A 45 -9.21 8.19 15.76
N VAL A 46 -10.00 7.85 14.74
CA VAL A 46 -9.59 8.00 13.33
C VAL A 46 -9.35 9.48 13.01
N ILE A 47 -10.20 10.39 13.49
CA ILE A 47 -10.04 11.83 13.31
C ILE A 47 -8.75 12.34 13.97
N LYS A 48 -8.46 11.93 15.21
CA LYS A 48 -7.20 12.31 15.87
C LYS A 48 -5.98 11.86 15.06
N GLY A 49 -6.00 10.63 14.54
CA GLY A 49 -4.95 10.11 13.65
C GLY A 49 -4.81 10.95 12.38
N ALA A 50 -5.92 11.30 11.76
CA ALA A 50 -5.98 12.15 10.57
C ALA A 50 -5.38 13.55 10.83
N GLU A 51 -5.72 14.17 11.95
CA GLU A 51 -5.20 15.47 12.36
C GLU A 51 -3.70 15.44 12.65
N LEU A 52 -3.22 14.36 13.30
CA LEU A 52 -1.80 14.17 13.53
C LEU A 52 -1.03 14.02 12.21
N ALA A 53 -1.56 13.25 11.26
CA ALA A 53 -0.95 13.10 9.94
C ALA A 53 -0.89 14.44 9.19
N ALA A 54 -2.00 15.19 9.16
CA ALA A 54 -2.07 16.50 8.51
C ALA A 54 -1.10 17.53 9.12
N LYS A 55 -0.82 17.44 10.43
CA LYS A 55 0.15 18.32 11.11
C LYS A 55 1.61 17.92 10.87
N GLN A 56 1.88 16.64 10.64
CA GLN A 56 3.25 16.11 10.52
C GLN A 56 3.83 16.27 9.12
N SER A 57 2.99 16.33 8.08
CA SER A 57 3.44 16.40 6.70
C SER A 57 2.75 17.54 5.96
N ALA A 58 3.54 18.52 5.52
CA ALA A 58 3.05 19.64 4.73
C ALA A 58 2.73 19.24 3.27
N ASP A 59 3.22 18.08 2.83
CA ASP A 59 3.11 17.59 1.45
C ASP A 59 1.82 16.79 1.19
N ILE A 60 1.03 16.52 2.24
CA ILE A 60 -0.24 15.83 2.14
C ILE A 60 -1.41 16.75 2.51
N GLU A 61 -2.55 16.51 1.86
CA GLU A 61 -3.83 17.09 2.24
C GLU A 61 -4.74 15.94 2.70
N VAL A 62 -5.18 15.98 3.96
CA VAL A 62 -6.05 14.94 4.51
C VAL A 62 -7.51 15.36 4.37
N VAL A 63 -8.33 14.51 3.75
CA VAL A 63 -9.77 14.72 3.59
C VAL A 63 -10.59 13.55 4.13
N LEU A 64 -11.75 13.85 4.69
CA LEU A 64 -12.58 12.88 5.39
C LEU A 64 -13.76 12.41 4.53
N ILE A 65 -14.08 11.13 4.64
CA ILE A 65 -15.28 10.50 4.08
C ILE A 65 -16.02 9.83 5.25
N GLY A 66 -17.16 10.37 5.65
CA GLY A 66 -17.89 9.88 6.84
C GLY A 66 -18.85 10.89 7.43
N PRO A 67 -19.33 10.71 8.67
CA PRO A 67 -20.30 11.62 9.27
C PRO A 67 -19.65 12.98 9.53
N LYS A 68 -20.50 14.00 9.64
CA LYS A 68 -20.05 15.32 10.07
C LYS A 68 -19.47 15.26 11.48
N VAL A 69 -18.26 15.80 11.62
CA VAL A 69 -17.48 15.84 12.87
C VAL A 69 -16.93 17.25 13.10
N ASP A 70 -16.61 17.58 14.35
CA ASP A 70 -15.99 18.85 14.73
C ASP A 70 -14.47 18.73 14.59
N THR A 71 -13.93 19.23 13.47
CA THR A 71 -12.51 19.20 13.12
C THR A 71 -12.21 20.24 12.05
N ASP A 72 -10.95 20.66 11.95
CA ASP A 72 -10.47 21.57 10.91
C ASP A 72 -10.20 20.86 9.57
N LEU A 73 -10.27 19.53 9.53
CA LEU A 73 -10.08 18.75 8.31
C LEU A 73 -11.27 18.86 7.36
N SER A 74 -10.98 18.92 6.06
CA SER A 74 -12.01 18.99 5.01
C SER A 74 -12.80 17.69 4.91
N LEU A 75 -14.13 17.78 5.03
CA LEU A 75 -15.05 16.68 4.74
C LEU A 75 -15.41 16.69 3.25
N ILE A 76 -14.90 15.74 2.48
CA ILE A 76 -15.12 15.67 1.03
C ILE A 76 -16.42 14.92 0.67
N ALA A 77 -16.87 14.01 1.53
CA ALA A 77 -18.15 13.32 1.38
C ALA A 77 -18.76 12.97 2.74
N GLU A 78 -19.98 13.47 2.98
CA GLU A 78 -20.74 13.19 4.20
C GLU A 78 -21.57 11.90 4.05
N THR A 79 -21.44 10.97 5.01
CA THR A 79 -22.21 9.72 5.07
C THR A 79 -22.14 9.08 6.46
N ASP A 80 -23.22 8.50 6.96
CA ASP A 80 -23.27 7.69 8.19
C ASP A 80 -23.18 6.18 7.92
N CYS A 81 -23.11 5.77 6.65
CA CYS A 81 -23.00 4.40 6.20
C CYS A 81 -21.60 4.07 5.69
N ALA A 82 -21.00 2.99 6.23
CA ALA A 82 -19.66 2.53 5.83
C ALA A 82 -19.60 2.05 4.37
N GLU A 83 -20.64 1.37 3.89
CA GLU A 83 -20.70 0.92 2.49
C GLU A 83 -20.74 2.11 1.53
N THR A 84 -21.52 3.14 1.85
CA THR A 84 -21.56 4.39 1.07
C THR A 84 -20.22 5.13 1.16
N ALA A 85 -19.52 5.08 2.29
CA ALA A 85 -18.18 5.65 2.41
C ALA A 85 -17.18 4.94 1.48
N HIS A 86 -17.23 3.61 1.38
CA HIS A 86 -16.39 2.84 0.44
C HIS A 86 -16.72 3.16 -1.03
N GLN A 87 -18.00 3.26 -1.38
CA GLN A 87 -18.41 3.66 -2.73
C GLN A 87 -17.90 5.06 -3.10
N LYS A 88 -18.03 6.02 -2.18
CA LYS A 88 -17.52 7.39 -2.37
C LYS A 88 -15.99 7.42 -2.49
N MET A 89 -15.29 6.63 -1.69
CA MET A 89 -13.85 6.47 -1.80
C MET A 89 -13.45 5.99 -3.21
N GLU A 90 -14.08 4.94 -3.73
CA GLU A 90 -13.79 4.42 -5.07
C GLU A 90 -14.06 5.46 -6.17
N GLU A 91 -15.19 6.16 -6.09
CA GLU A 91 -15.54 7.25 -7.02
C GLU A 91 -14.45 8.34 -7.03
N LEU A 92 -14.05 8.81 -5.84
CA LEU A 92 -13.06 9.88 -5.68
C LEU A 92 -11.67 9.45 -6.19
N LEU A 93 -11.26 8.20 -5.95
CA LEU A 93 -10.03 7.63 -6.50
C LEU A 93 -10.10 7.55 -8.04
N GLN A 94 -11.24 7.12 -8.59
CA GLN A 94 -11.40 6.93 -10.03
C GLN A 94 -11.37 8.25 -10.81
N VAL A 95 -11.94 9.32 -10.25
CA VAL A 95 -11.94 10.65 -10.89
C VAL A 95 -10.67 11.45 -10.61
N GLY A 96 -9.82 10.99 -9.69
CA GLY A 96 -8.58 11.65 -9.29
C GLY A 96 -8.80 12.85 -8.38
N ASP A 97 -9.90 12.87 -7.62
CA ASP A 97 -10.16 13.90 -6.61
C ASP A 97 -9.33 13.64 -5.34
N ILE A 98 -9.01 12.37 -5.05
CA ILE A 98 -8.02 11.91 -4.07
C ILE A 98 -6.98 10.98 -4.74
N ASP A 99 -5.74 11.01 -4.27
CA ASP A 99 -4.62 10.22 -4.83
C ASP A 99 -4.48 8.84 -4.16
N ALA A 100 -4.86 8.75 -2.89
CA ALA A 100 -4.87 7.50 -2.11
C ALA A 100 -5.92 7.58 -1.01
N CYS A 101 -6.23 6.44 -0.38
CA CYS A 101 -7.17 6.38 0.72
C CYS A 101 -6.72 5.41 1.83
N VAL A 102 -7.00 5.77 3.07
CA VAL A 102 -6.95 4.88 4.24
C VAL A 102 -8.37 4.49 4.61
N THR A 103 -8.63 3.19 4.70
CA THR A 103 -9.98 2.66 4.95
C THR A 103 -9.94 1.40 5.80
N ASN A 104 -11.05 1.14 6.51
CA ASN A 104 -11.25 -0.04 7.33
C ASN A 104 -12.27 -0.98 6.70
N HIS A 105 -12.10 -2.29 6.94
CA HIS A 105 -13.06 -3.36 6.59
C HIS A 105 -13.51 -3.34 5.11
N PHE A 106 -12.61 -2.93 4.22
CA PHE A 106 -12.87 -2.89 2.79
C PHE A 106 -12.56 -4.24 2.14
N ASN A 107 -13.52 -4.77 1.38
CA ASN A 107 -13.34 -6.05 0.69
C ASN A 107 -12.64 -5.86 -0.66
N PHE A 108 -11.62 -6.66 -0.90
CA PHE A 108 -10.83 -6.58 -2.14
C PHE A 108 -11.43 -7.44 -3.26
N PRO A 109 -11.47 -6.95 -4.51
CA PRO A 109 -11.79 -7.81 -5.65
C PRO A 109 -10.68 -8.83 -5.91
N ILE A 110 -11.00 -9.89 -6.65
CA ILE A 110 -9.99 -10.87 -7.10
C ILE A 110 -8.96 -10.15 -7.97
N GLY A 111 -7.69 -10.46 -7.74
CA GLY A 111 -6.53 -9.80 -8.35
C GLY A 111 -5.86 -8.80 -7.42
N VAL A 112 -6.52 -8.39 -6.33
CA VAL A 112 -6.00 -7.44 -5.34
C VAL A 112 -5.58 -8.18 -4.07
N SER A 113 -4.46 -7.76 -3.49
CA SER A 113 -3.94 -8.28 -2.22
C SER A 113 -3.12 -7.21 -1.50
N THR A 114 -3.05 -7.34 -0.19
CA THR A 114 -2.36 -6.40 0.70
C THR A 114 -0.91 -6.82 0.88
N VAL A 115 0.00 -5.86 0.75
CA VAL A 115 1.41 -6.02 1.10
C VAL A 115 1.64 -5.36 2.46
N GLY A 116 2.18 -6.11 3.42
CA GLY A 116 2.45 -5.62 4.77
C GLY A 116 3.92 -5.25 4.94
N LYS A 117 4.22 -4.19 5.70
CA LYS A 117 5.57 -3.89 6.18
C LYS A 117 5.62 -4.13 7.69
N VAL A 118 6.59 -4.92 8.14
CA VAL A 118 6.78 -5.29 9.55
C VAL A 118 8.21 -4.99 9.99
N ILE A 119 8.41 -4.93 11.30
CA ILE A 119 9.75 -4.84 11.91
C ILE A 119 10.11 -6.23 12.45
N THR A 120 11.25 -6.74 12.00
CA THR A 120 11.69 -8.09 12.36
C THR A 120 12.15 -8.14 13.82
N PRO A 121 11.72 -9.14 14.62
CA PRO A 121 12.00 -9.16 16.05
C PRO A 121 13.47 -9.49 16.37
N GLY A 122 14.18 -10.18 15.48
CA GLY A 122 15.56 -10.62 15.71
C GLY A 122 16.60 -9.52 15.51
N LYS A 123 16.33 -8.55 14.64
CA LYS A 123 17.28 -7.47 14.31
C LYS A 123 16.69 -6.07 14.27
N GLY A 124 15.37 -5.91 14.33
CA GLY A 124 14.72 -4.60 14.21
C GLY A 124 14.72 -4.03 12.79
N GLU A 125 14.97 -4.87 11.79
CA GLU A 125 15.01 -4.47 10.38
C GLU A 125 13.61 -4.45 9.77
N GLU A 126 13.37 -3.54 8.82
CA GLU A 126 12.14 -3.55 8.03
C GLU A 126 12.08 -4.79 7.12
N LEU A 127 10.89 -5.39 7.01
CA LEU A 127 10.63 -6.52 6.12
C LEU A 127 9.25 -6.35 5.48
N ILE A 128 9.18 -6.57 4.18
CA ILE A 128 7.92 -6.60 3.45
C ILE A 128 7.41 -8.04 3.35
N ILE A 129 6.17 -8.27 3.81
CA ILE A 129 5.42 -9.51 3.63
C ILE A 129 4.54 -9.37 2.40
N ALA A 130 4.90 -10.11 1.35
CA ALA A 130 4.17 -10.17 0.10
C ALA A 130 3.35 -11.46 0.03
N THR A 131 2.11 -11.56 0.51
CA THR A 131 1.03 -10.62 0.86
C THR A 131 0.32 -11.13 2.13
N SER A 132 -0.49 -10.32 2.83
CA SER A 132 -1.18 -10.75 4.06
C SER A 132 -2.67 -11.06 3.89
N THR A 133 -3.40 -10.33 3.05
CA THR A 133 -4.84 -10.53 2.81
C THR A 133 -5.18 -10.34 1.34
N GLY A 134 -6.32 -10.87 0.90
CA GLY A 134 -6.79 -10.79 -0.48
C GLY A 134 -6.40 -11.97 -1.37
N THR A 135 -6.77 -11.90 -2.66
CA THR A 135 -6.64 -13.01 -3.61
C THR A 135 -5.99 -12.56 -4.91
N SER A 136 -4.66 -12.60 -5.02
CA SER A 136 -3.93 -12.22 -6.25
C SER A 136 -4.26 -13.09 -7.47
N ALA A 137 -4.54 -14.38 -7.26
CA ALA A 137 -4.96 -15.34 -8.28
C ALA A 137 -5.70 -16.53 -7.64
N THR A 138 -6.41 -17.30 -8.45
CA THR A 138 -7.11 -18.52 -8.01
C THR A 138 -6.17 -19.70 -7.78
N ASP A 139 -5.08 -19.77 -8.54
CA ASP A 139 -4.00 -20.75 -8.36
C ASP A 139 -2.92 -20.20 -7.41
N ARG A 140 -2.47 -21.04 -6.47
CA ARG A 140 -1.50 -20.65 -5.42
C ARG A 140 -0.15 -20.23 -6.00
N ILE A 141 0.37 -20.99 -6.97
CA ILE A 141 1.69 -20.70 -7.55
C ILE A 141 1.63 -19.37 -8.31
N SER A 142 0.60 -19.19 -9.14
CA SER A 142 0.34 -17.95 -9.86
C SER A 142 0.14 -16.77 -8.91
N ALA A 143 -0.53 -16.98 -7.77
CA ALA A 143 -0.72 -15.96 -6.75
C ALA A 143 0.62 -15.55 -6.12
N MET A 144 1.46 -16.51 -5.72
CA MET A 144 2.76 -16.22 -5.12
C MET A 144 3.72 -15.51 -6.10
N ILE A 145 3.68 -15.84 -7.40
CA ILE A 145 4.46 -15.11 -8.42
C ILE A 145 4.01 -13.64 -8.48
N LYS A 146 2.69 -13.38 -8.51
CA LYS A 146 2.17 -12.00 -8.45
C LYS A 146 2.51 -11.30 -7.15
N ASN A 147 2.44 -12.00 -6.03
CA ASN A 147 2.80 -11.48 -4.72
C ASN A 147 4.25 -11.00 -4.72
N ALA A 148 5.19 -11.77 -5.30
CA ALA A 148 6.58 -11.33 -5.43
C ALA A 148 6.70 -9.99 -6.15
N LEU A 149 5.97 -9.81 -7.26
CA LEU A 149 5.94 -8.54 -7.98
C LEU A 149 5.33 -7.40 -7.14
N TYR A 150 4.22 -7.67 -6.43
CA TYR A 150 3.59 -6.68 -5.55
C TYR A 150 4.53 -6.24 -4.42
N GLY A 151 5.26 -7.19 -3.83
CA GLY A 151 6.28 -6.91 -2.82
C GLY A 151 7.44 -6.07 -3.35
N ILE A 152 7.97 -6.41 -4.54
CA ILE A 152 9.04 -5.62 -5.20
C ILE A 152 8.56 -4.20 -5.48
N ILE A 153 7.33 -4.02 -5.97
CA ILE A 153 6.75 -2.70 -6.24
C ILE A 153 6.61 -1.90 -4.95
N ALA A 154 6.09 -2.51 -3.88
CA ALA A 154 5.94 -1.87 -2.58
C ALA A 154 7.30 -1.49 -1.96
N ALA A 155 8.31 -2.34 -2.08
CA ALA A 155 9.67 -2.08 -1.60
C ALA A 155 10.28 -0.87 -2.33
N LYS A 156 10.15 -0.83 -3.66
CA LYS A 156 10.59 0.31 -4.48
C LYS A 156 9.85 1.60 -4.12
N ALA A 157 8.54 1.52 -3.93
CA ALA A 157 7.72 2.67 -3.55
C ALA A 157 8.06 3.21 -2.15
N THR A 158 8.66 2.39 -1.28
CA THR A 158 9.08 2.77 0.08
C THR A 158 10.57 3.12 0.18
N GLY A 159 11.29 3.18 -0.95
CA GLY A 159 12.67 3.68 -1.03
C GLY A 159 13.75 2.61 -1.19
N VAL A 160 13.40 1.32 -1.28
CA VAL A 160 14.36 0.25 -1.57
C VAL A 160 14.49 0.10 -3.09
N GLU A 161 15.49 0.76 -3.70
CA GLU A 161 15.65 0.84 -5.16
C GLU A 161 15.81 -0.55 -5.84
N GLU A 162 16.62 -1.41 -5.23
CA GLU A 162 16.99 -2.74 -5.74
C GLU A 162 16.66 -3.86 -4.74
N PRO A 163 15.36 -4.05 -4.40
CA PRO A 163 14.97 -4.91 -3.28
C PRO A 163 15.30 -6.37 -3.57
N THR A 164 15.81 -7.04 -2.55
CA THR A 164 16.05 -8.47 -2.53
C THR A 164 14.79 -9.24 -2.11
N ILE A 165 14.56 -10.39 -2.72
CA ILE A 165 13.43 -11.26 -2.41
C ILE A 165 13.88 -12.61 -1.85
N GLY A 166 13.17 -13.08 -0.83
CA GLY A 166 13.17 -14.45 -0.34
C GLY A 166 11.81 -15.09 -0.53
N ILE A 167 11.75 -16.40 -0.68
CA ILE A 167 10.51 -17.17 -0.85
C ILE A 167 10.35 -18.05 0.38
N LEU A 168 9.32 -17.81 1.18
CA LEU A 168 9.04 -18.65 2.33
C LEU A 168 8.76 -20.08 1.85
N ASN A 169 9.34 -21.07 2.52
CA ASN A 169 9.23 -22.47 2.18
C ASN A 169 7.86 -23.06 2.55
N VAL A 170 6.82 -22.56 1.87
CA VAL A 170 5.44 -23.07 1.87
C VAL A 170 5.21 -23.94 0.63
N ASP A 171 4.04 -24.59 0.55
CA ASP A 171 3.69 -25.41 -0.61
C ASP A 171 3.73 -24.59 -1.91
N GLY A 172 4.39 -25.12 -2.94
CA GLY A 172 4.62 -24.43 -4.22
C GLY A 172 5.88 -23.56 -4.29
N ALA A 173 6.63 -23.36 -3.19
CA ALA A 173 7.77 -22.42 -3.16
C ALA A 173 8.85 -22.70 -4.23
N ARG A 174 9.14 -23.98 -4.52
CA ARG A 174 10.14 -24.37 -5.54
C ARG A 174 9.67 -24.08 -6.97
N GLN A 175 8.37 -24.22 -7.23
CA GLN A 175 7.77 -23.88 -8.51
C GLN A 175 7.79 -22.37 -8.72
N VAL A 176 7.51 -21.61 -7.67
CA VAL A 176 7.61 -20.14 -7.66
C VAL A 176 9.06 -19.70 -7.88
N GLU A 177 10.03 -20.30 -7.17
CA GLU A 177 11.46 -20.04 -7.38
C GLU A 177 11.86 -20.22 -8.84
N LYS A 178 11.47 -21.33 -9.47
CA LYS A 178 11.77 -21.60 -10.87
C LYS A 178 11.14 -20.55 -11.80
N ALA A 179 9.87 -20.22 -11.59
CA ALA A 179 9.16 -19.25 -12.41
C ALA A 179 9.74 -17.82 -12.28
N LEU A 180 10.15 -17.42 -11.07
CA LEU A 180 10.78 -16.12 -10.85
C LEU A 180 12.19 -16.06 -11.46
N LYS A 181 12.96 -17.15 -11.42
CA LYS A 181 14.25 -17.23 -12.12
C LYS A 181 14.08 -17.12 -13.63
N GLU A 182 13.09 -17.82 -14.20
CA GLU A 182 12.75 -17.69 -15.62
C GLU A 182 12.33 -16.25 -15.98
N LEU A 183 11.62 -15.55 -15.08
CA LEU A 183 11.25 -14.15 -15.27
C LEU A 183 12.47 -13.21 -15.25
N ASP A 184 13.45 -13.46 -14.37
CA ASP A 184 14.73 -12.75 -14.32
C ASP A 184 15.56 -12.99 -15.59
N GLU A 185 15.69 -14.24 -16.02
CA GLU A 185 16.39 -14.64 -17.24
C GLU A 185 15.78 -14.01 -18.50
N ASN A 186 14.47 -13.78 -18.50
CA ASN A 186 13.74 -13.13 -19.59
C ASN A 186 13.75 -11.59 -19.53
N GLY A 187 14.49 -10.99 -18.58
CA GLY A 187 14.83 -9.57 -18.58
C GLY A 187 14.12 -8.71 -17.53
N TYR A 188 13.25 -9.27 -16.69
CA TYR A 188 12.73 -8.54 -15.53
C TYR A 188 13.65 -8.77 -14.33
N LYS A 189 14.58 -7.84 -14.08
CA LYS A 189 15.61 -8.02 -13.05
C LYS A 189 15.02 -8.27 -11.65
N ILE A 190 15.38 -9.42 -11.05
CA ILE A 190 15.06 -9.81 -9.67
C ILE A 190 16.36 -10.05 -8.91
N ASN A 191 16.45 -9.49 -7.71
CA ASN A 191 17.55 -9.74 -6.79
C ASN A 191 17.09 -10.81 -5.79
N PHE A 192 17.70 -11.99 -5.82
CA PHE A 192 17.40 -13.05 -4.86
C PHE A 192 18.28 -12.89 -3.63
N ALA A 193 17.66 -12.87 -2.45
CA ALA A 193 18.35 -12.90 -1.18
C ALA A 193 18.90 -14.29 -0.86
N GLU A 194 19.85 -14.35 0.08
CA GLU A 194 20.48 -15.59 0.55
C GLU A 194 20.04 -15.88 1.98
N SER A 195 19.59 -17.12 2.23
CA SER A 195 19.27 -17.58 3.57
C SER A 195 20.49 -17.53 4.49
N ILE A 196 20.27 -17.24 5.78
CA ILE A 196 21.32 -17.26 6.81
C ILE A 196 21.77 -18.69 7.18
N ARG A 197 21.14 -19.70 6.59
CA ARG A 197 21.46 -21.11 6.83
C ARG A 197 22.69 -21.52 6.03
N SER A 198 23.37 -22.56 6.48
CA SER A 198 24.59 -23.07 5.82
C SER A 198 24.37 -23.57 4.38
N ASP A 199 23.15 -23.97 4.03
CA ASP A 199 22.76 -24.40 2.69
C ASP A 199 22.34 -23.24 1.77
N GLY A 200 22.20 -22.03 2.30
CA GLY A 200 21.87 -20.82 1.54
C GLY A 200 20.57 -20.92 0.72
N GLY A 201 20.52 -20.14 -0.34
CA GLY A 201 19.44 -20.09 -1.32
C GLY A 201 18.31 -19.13 -0.93
N CYS A 202 17.48 -18.81 -1.92
CA CYS A 202 16.38 -17.87 -1.77
C CYS A 202 15.09 -18.51 -1.22
N VAL A 203 15.06 -19.83 -1.00
CA VAL A 203 13.94 -20.51 -0.33
C VAL A 203 14.21 -20.53 1.17
N MET A 204 13.42 -19.74 1.90
CA MET A 204 13.68 -19.32 3.28
C MET A 204 12.76 -20.00 4.28
N ARG A 205 13.16 -20.00 5.56
CA ARG A 205 12.41 -20.56 6.69
C ARG A 205 12.10 -19.49 7.73
N GLY A 206 11.40 -19.89 8.80
CA GLY A 206 11.04 -18.99 9.90
C GLY A 206 12.21 -18.23 10.52
N ASN A 207 13.40 -18.81 10.60
CA ASN A 207 14.57 -18.11 11.13
C ASN A 207 15.04 -16.96 10.23
N ASP A 208 14.88 -17.08 8.91
CA ASP A 208 15.24 -16.02 7.95
C ASP A 208 14.26 -14.83 8.04
N LEU A 209 12.97 -15.13 8.25
CA LEU A 209 11.93 -14.14 8.55
C LEU A 209 12.27 -13.31 9.79
N LEU A 210 12.65 -13.97 10.90
CA LEU A 210 12.91 -13.30 12.18
C LEU A 210 14.08 -12.32 12.14
N VAL A 211 15.02 -12.50 11.21
CA VAL A 211 16.23 -11.67 11.10
C VAL A 211 16.23 -10.72 9.90
N GLY A 212 15.16 -10.71 9.09
CA GLY A 212 15.10 -9.90 7.88
C GLY A 212 16.15 -10.29 6.85
N ALA A 213 16.24 -11.58 6.50
CA ALA A 213 17.25 -12.05 5.53
C ALA A 213 17.02 -11.56 4.09
N ALA A 214 15.86 -10.96 3.80
CA ALA A 214 15.50 -10.35 2.54
C ALA A 214 14.71 -9.05 2.80
N ASP A 215 14.65 -8.14 1.83
CA ASP A 215 13.78 -6.96 1.92
C ASP A 215 12.30 -7.34 1.75
N VAL A 216 12.03 -8.34 0.91
CA VAL A 216 10.70 -8.87 0.63
C VAL A 216 10.66 -10.38 0.89
N MET A 217 9.78 -10.82 1.77
CA MET A 217 9.43 -12.23 1.92
C MET A 217 8.15 -12.56 1.14
N VAL A 218 8.29 -13.37 0.11
CA VAL A 218 7.20 -13.90 -0.71
C VAL A 218 6.57 -15.08 -0.01
N THR A 219 5.25 -15.06 0.16
CA THR A 219 4.49 -16.14 0.76
C THR A 219 3.09 -16.23 0.16
N ASP A 220 2.36 -17.31 0.47
CA ASP A 220 0.94 -17.37 0.16
C ASP A 220 0.14 -16.50 1.15
N THR A 221 -1.01 -15.98 0.71
CA THR A 221 -1.81 -15.05 1.52
C THR A 221 -2.18 -15.62 2.89
N LEU A 222 -2.52 -16.91 2.98
CA LEU A 222 -2.94 -17.49 4.27
C LEU A 222 -1.80 -17.47 5.28
N THR A 223 -0.60 -17.86 4.85
CA THR A 223 0.59 -17.80 5.71
C THR A 223 0.94 -16.36 6.04
N GLY A 224 0.91 -15.45 5.06
CA GLY A 224 1.17 -14.03 5.28
C GLY A 224 0.17 -13.35 6.21
N ASN A 225 -1.06 -13.83 6.32
CA ASN A 225 -2.05 -13.35 7.31
C ASN A 225 -1.67 -13.71 8.76
N LEU A 226 -0.88 -14.77 8.95
CA LEU A 226 -0.46 -15.24 10.28
C LEU A 226 0.85 -14.59 10.75
N LEU A 227 1.62 -14.02 9.82
CA LEU A 227 2.90 -13.36 10.06
C LEU A 227 2.69 -11.89 10.44
#